data_AF-A0A0K0CVW5-F1
#
_entry.id   AF-A0A0K0CVW5-F1
#
_cell.length_a   1.000
_cell.length_b   1.000
_cell.length_c   1.000
_cell.angle_alpha   90.00
_cell.angle_beta   90.00
_cell.angle_gamma   90.00
#
_symmetry.space_group_name_H-M   'P 1'
#
loop_
_entity.id
_entity.type
_entity.pdbx_description
1 polymer ?
#
loop_
_entity_poly.entity_id
_entity_poly.type
_entity_poly.pdbx_seq_one_letter_code
_entity_poly.pdbx_strand_id
1 'polypeptide(L)'
;MFKLVGSESFQLGNMKCTINVQALGTFAYEYSLEVNGKNYEKFREEQCKKLLCWETIISGEETRIVLDKETMEVWVNGMKIDTAGEFVADGTETHFEVGRLVCKITATSSGRKKIGVVHDLYVDGELIPHFTFEK
;
A
#
# COMPACT_ATOMS: atom_id res chain seq x y z
N MET A 1 22.40 -25.67 21.99
CA MET A 1 21.31 -26.24 21.16
C MET A 1 20.52 -25.07 20.63
N PHE A 2 20.63 -24.76 19.32
CA PHE A 2 19.84 -23.69 18.71
C PHE A 2 18.38 -24.15 18.68
N LYS A 3 17.49 -23.44 19.38
CA LYS A 3 16.06 -23.67 19.24
C LYS A 3 15.61 -22.94 17.98
N LEU A 4 15.19 -23.70 16.97
CA LEU A 4 14.59 -23.19 15.73
C LEU A 4 13.17 -22.64 15.93
N VAL A 5 12.58 -22.88 17.10
CA VAL A 5 11.26 -22.37 17.50
C VAL A 5 11.42 -21.26 18.53
N GLY A 6 10.57 -20.25 18.45
CA GLY A 6 10.62 -19.07 19.30
C GLY A 6 9.97 -17.88 18.64
N SER A 7 10.24 -16.70 19.18
CA SER A 7 9.79 -15.44 18.61
C SER A 7 10.90 -14.40 18.69
N GLU A 8 10.94 -13.54 17.67
CA GLU A 8 11.87 -12.41 17.58
C GLU A 8 11.07 -11.15 17.34
N SER A 9 11.22 -10.16 18.24
CA SER A 9 10.56 -8.87 18.13
C SER A 9 11.52 -7.82 17.59
N PHE A 10 11.04 -7.01 16.65
CA PHE A 10 11.78 -5.89 16.08
C PHE A 10 10.86 -4.67 15.91
N GLN A 11 11.45 -3.51 15.63
CA GLN A 11 10.73 -2.27 15.40
C GLN A 11 10.85 -1.89 13.92
N LEU A 12 9.74 -1.48 13.31
CA LEU A 12 9.71 -0.89 11.97
C LEU A 12 9.02 0.48 12.06
N GLY A 13 9.83 1.54 12.11
CA GLY A 13 9.34 2.86 12.50
C GLY A 13 8.72 2.82 13.90
N ASN A 14 7.44 3.20 13.99
CA ASN A 14 6.67 3.16 15.24
C ASN A 14 5.90 1.84 15.44
N MET A 15 6.07 0.86 14.56
CA MET A 15 5.37 -0.42 14.62
C MET A 15 6.22 -1.47 15.34
N LYS A 16 5.65 -2.10 16.36
CA LYS A 16 6.22 -3.28 16.99
C LYS A 16 5.84 -4.52 16.17
N CYS A 17 6.84 -5.21 15.65
CA CYS A 17 6.66 -6.43 14.87
C CYS A 17 7.22 -7.63 15.63
N THR A 18 6.58 -8.78 15.50
CA THR A 18 7.08 -10.04 16.06
C THR A 18 6.97 -11.14 15.00
N ILE A 19 8.09 -11.77 14.66
CA ILE A 19 8.10 -13.02 13.90
C ILE A 19 8.02 -14.16 14.90
N ASN A 20 7.07 -15.08 14.70
CA ASN A 20 6.94 -16.30 15.49
C ASN A 20 7.27 -17.49 14.59
N VAL A 21 8.08 -18.42 15.10
CA VAL A 21 8.42 -19.68 14.45
C VAL A 21 7.93 -20.82 15.31
N GLN A 22 6.99 -21.59 14.78
CA GLN A 22 6.35 -22.72 15.46
C GLN A 22 6.65 -24.02 14.72
N ALA A 23 6.77 -25.13 15.45
CA ALA A 23 6.91 -26.44 14.81
C ALA A 23 5.55 -26.89 14.26
N LEU A 24 5.53 -27.26 12.98
CA LEU A 24 4.38 -27.84 12.29
C LEU A 24 4.68 -29.32 12.04
N GLY A 25 4.28 -30.18 12.98
CA GLY A 25 4.63 -31.60 12.94
C GLY A 25 6.12 -31.85 13.25
N THR A 26 6.71 -32.87 12.61
CA THR A 26 8.06 -33.35 12.97
C THR A 26 9.19 -32.66 12.19
N PHE A 27 8.94 -32.23 10.95
CA PHE A 27 9.97 -31.71 10.04
C PHE A 27 9.58 -30.44 9.30
N ALA A 28 8.51 -29.76 9.73
CA ALA A 28 8.11 -28.47 9.16
C ALA A 28 7.97 -27.41 10.24
N TYR A 29 8.03 -26.15 9.79
CA TYR A 29 7.89 -24.97 10.64
C TYR A 29 6.91 -24.02 9.99
N GLU A 30 6.10 -23.37 10.83
CA GLU A 30 5.20 -22.31 10.43
C GLU A 30 5.76 -20.97 10.91
N TYR A 31 5.69 -19.97 10.04
CA TYR A 31 6.11 -18.60 10.31
C TYR A 31 4.88 -17.72 10.33
N SER A 32 4.71 -16.93 11.38
CA SER A 32 3.69 -15.89 11.43
C SER A 32 4.29 -14.56 11.82
N LEU A 33 3.77 -13.49 11.22
CA LEU A 33 4.11 -12.12 11.55
C LEU A 33 2.95 -11.49 12.33
N GLU A 34 3.28 -10.88 13.44
CA GLU A 34 2.39 -10.02 14.21
C GLU A 34 2.88 -8.57 14.11
N VAL A 35 1.95 -7.64 13.87
CA VAL A 35 2.20 -6.20 13.80
C VAL A 35 1.29 -5.51 14.80
N ASN A 36 1.86 -4.82 15.79
CA ASN A 36 1.14 -4.11 16.85
C ASN A 36 0.06 -4.96 17.54
N GLY A 37 0.35 -6.22 17.89
CA GLY A 37 -0.63 -7.08 18.55
C GLY A 37 -1.59 -7.82 17.62
N LYS A 38 -1.52 -7.58 16.29
CA LYS A 38 -2.43 -8.18 15.29
C LYS A 38 -1.68 -9.12 14.39
N ASN A 39 -2.30 -10.24 14.03
CA ASN A 39 -1.74 -11.09 12.97
C ASN A 39 -1.63 -10.33 11.65
N TYR A 40 -0.73 -10.77 10.79
CA TYR A 40 -0.43 -10.11 9.53
C TYR A 40 -1.64 -9.97 8.62
N GLU A 41 -2.49 -10.99 8.52
CA GLU A 41 -3.68 -10.95 7.67
C GLU A 41 -4.64 -9.82 8.06
N LYS A 42 -4.95 -9.70 9.36
CA LYS A 42 -5.80 -8.64 9.88
C LYS A 42 -5.15 -7.26 9.71
N PHE A 43 -3.86 -7.15 9.99
CA PHE A 43 -3.12 -5.91 9.76
C PHE A 43 -3.20 -5.49 8.28
N ARG A 44 -2.93 -6.43 7.36
CA ARG A 44 -3.00 -6.22 5.92
C ARG A 44 -4.39 -5.77 5.49
N GLU A 45 -5.46 -6.45 5.93
CA GLU A 45 -6.83 -6.06 5.61
C GLU A 45 -7.17 -4.63 6.06
N GLU A 46 -6.71 -4.24 7.24
CA GLU A 46 -6.89 -2.87 7.74
C GLU A 46 -6.10 -1.86 6.91
N GLN A 47 -4.86 -2.17 6.52
CA GLN A 47 -4.06 -1.30 5.65
C GLN A 47 -4.69 -1.17 4.26
N CYS A 48 -5.14 -2.25 3.62
CA CYS A 48 -5.77 -2.21 2.29
C CYS A 48 -7.09 -1.42 2.26
N LYS A 49 -7.75 -1.23 3.41
CA LYS A 49 -8.94 -0.36 3.50
C LYS A 49 -8.57 1.10 3.40
N LYS A 50 -7.39 1.49 3.87
CA LYS A 50 -6.94 2.88 3.97
C LYS A 50 -6.02 3.27 2.82
N LEU A 51 -5.10 2.40 2.48
CA LEU A 51 -4.08 2.60 1.47
C LEU A 51 -4.55 2.00 0.14
N LEU A 52 -4.29 2.73 -0.94
CA LEU A 52 -4.38 2.23 -2.29
C LEU A 52 -3.00 2.29 -2.93
N CYS A 53 -2.56 1.19 -3.53
CA CYS A 53 -1.21 1.03 -4.03
C CYS A 53 -1.21 0.76 -5.53
N TRP A 54 -0.20 1.29 -6.21
CA TRP A 54 0.14 0.96 -7.58
C TRP A 54 1.63 0.67 -7.66
N GLU A 55 1.98 -0.29 -8.53
CA GLU A 55 3.36 -0.61 -8.86
C GLU A 55 3.53 -0.47 -10.36
N THR A 56 4.57 0.25 -10.76
CA THR A 56 4.88 0.51 -12.17
C THR A 56 6.38 0.73 -12.33
N ILE A 57 6.86 0.85 -13.57
CA ILE A 57 8.25 1.16 -13.87
C ILE A 57 8.30 2.61 -14.37
N ILE A 58 9.01 3.47 -13.65
CA ILE A 58 9.22 4.87 -14.02
C ILE A 58 10.70 5.07 -14.28
N SER A 59 11.05 5.53 -15.48
CA SER A 59 12.45 5.74 -15.90
C SER A 59 13.36 4.51 -15.74
N GLY A 60 12.80 3.30 -15.84
CA GLY A 60 13.53 2.03 -15.69
C GLY A 60 13.65 1.52 -14.25
N GLU A 61 13.06 2.23 -13.27
CA GLU A 61 13.07 1.82 -11.86
C GLU A 61 11.68 1.37 -11.40
N GLU A 62 11.64 0.26 -10.66
CA GLU A 62 10.43 -0.17 -9.95
C GLU A 62 9.99 0.92 -8.98
N THR A 63 8.76 1.41 -9.18
CA THR A 63 8.21 2.52 -8.42
C THR A 63 6.88 2.12 -7.83
N ARG A 64 6.77 2.26 -6.51
CA ARG A 64 5.54 2.08 -5.75
C ARG A 64 4.95 3.44 -5.41
N ILE A 65 3.71 3.67 -5.85
CA ILE A 65 2.92 4.86 -5.53
C ILE A 65 1.78 4.42 -4.60
N VAL A 66 1.60 5.16 -3.51
CA VAL A 66 0.57 4.87 -2.50
C VAL A 66 -0.24 6.12 -2.23
N LEU A 67 -1.57 5.98 -2.30
CA LEU A 67 -2.52 6.96 -1.80
C LEU A 67 -3.05 6.52 -0.45
N ASP A 68 -2.93 7.36 0.57
CA ASP A 68 -3.71 7.24 1.79
C ASP A 68 -5.08 7.90 1.57
N LYS A 69 -6.16 7.12 1.53
CA LYS A 69 -7.52 7.61 1.25
C LYS A 69 -8.12 8.41 2.40
N GLU A 70 -7.57 8.31 3.61
CA GLU A 70 -8.04 9.08 4.76
C GLU A 70 -7.41 10.47 4.79
N THR A 71 -6.10 10.55 4.55
CA THR A 71 -5.35 11.83 4.60
C THR A 71 -5.21 12.51 3.24
N MET A 72 -5.49 11.77 2.15
CA MET A 72 -5.23 12.15 0.76
C MET A 72 -3.74 12.41 0.45
N GLU A 73 -2.84 11.91 1.30
CA GLU A 73 -1.40 12.00 1.08
C GLU A 73 -0.94 10.99 0.03
N VAL A 74 0.01 11.40 -0.81
CA VAL A 74 0.64 10.54 -1.81
C VAL A 74 2.08 10.26 -1.40
N TRP A 75 2.46 8.99 -1.49
CA TRP A 75 3.78 8.49 -1.17
C TRP A 75 4.38 7.77 -2.38
N VAL A 76 5.66 8.03 -2.64
CA VAL A 76 6.43 7.38 -3.71
C VAL A 76 7.66 6.74 -3.09
N ASN A 77 7.79 5.42 -3.25
CA ASN A 77 8.90 4.64 -2.68
C ASN A 77 9.13 4.90 -1.18
N GLY A 78 8.05 5.10 -0.43
CA GLY A 78 8.07 5.35 1.01
C GLY A 78 8.35 6.79 1.43
N MET A 79 8.47 7.73 0.47
CA MET A 79 8.61 9.16 0.74
C MET A 79 7.31 9.90 0.40
N LYS A 80 6.82 10.72 1.33
CA LYS A 80 5.71 11.62 1.05
C LYS A 80 6.15 12.67 0.05
N ILE A 81 5.32 12.95 -0.95
CA ILE A 81 5.58 13.94 -1.98
C ILE A 81 4.59 15.11 -1.89
N ASP A 82 4.97 16.23 -2.48
CA ASP A 82 4.07 17.37 -2.64
C ASP A 82 3.06 17.10 -3.75
N THR A 83 1.83 17.53 -3.53
CA THR A 83 0.72 17.35 -4.47
C THR A 83 -0.09 18.63 -4.63
N ALA A 84 -0.73 18.78 -5.79
CA ALA A 84 -1.68 19.86 -6.07
C ALA A 84 -3.05 19.27 -6.39
N GLY A 85 -4.09 19.71 -5.65
CA GLY A 85 -5.46 19.27 -5.86
C GLY A 85 -6.24 20.22 -6.76
N GLU A 86 -7.02 19.66 -7.68
CA GLU A 86 -7.94 20.37 -8.57
C GLU A 86 -9.34 19.76 -8.50
N PHE A 87 -10.37 20.60 -8.46
CA PHE A 87 -11.76 20.16 -8.61
C PHE A 87 -12.15 20.18 -10.09
N VAL A 88 -12.62 19.05 -10.59
CA VAL A 88 -13.08 18.88 -11.97
C VAL A 88 -14.56 18.52 -12.00
N ALA A 89 -15.18 18.53 -13.18
CA ALA A 89 -16.63 18.30 -13.31
C ALA A 89 -17.08 16.95 -12.70
N ASP A 90 -16.25 15.92 -12.82
CA ASP A 90 -16.59 14.54 -12.43
C ASP A 90 -15.91 14.06 -11.14
N GLY A 91 -15.26 14.96 -10.39
CA GLY A 91 -14.54 14.60 -9.16
C GLY A 91 -13.38 15.53 -8.82
N THR A 92 -12.28 14.94 -8.36
CA THR A 92 -11.04 15.67 -8.06
C THR A 92 -9.84 15.04 -8.76
N GLU A 93 -8.87 15.84 -9.13
CA GLU A 93 -7.55 15.38 -9.58
C GLU A 93 -6.49 15.80 -8.57
N THR A 94 -5.59 14.87 -8.24
CA THR A 94 -4.40 15.12 -7.42
C THR A 94 -3.18 14.96 -8.31
N HIS A 95 -2.51 16.08 -8.61
CA HIS A 95 -1.37 16.15 -9.51
C HIS A 95 -0.06 16.10 -8.73
N PHE A 96 0.93 15.41 -9.28
CA PHE A 96 2.28 15.34 -8.75
C PHE A 96 3.28 14.89 -9.82
N GLU A 97 4.56 14.95 -9.50
CA GLU A 97 5.64 14.54 -10.40
C GLU A 97 6.48 13.44 -9.79
N VAL A 98 6.89 12.48 -10.63
CA VAL A 98 7.90 11.46 -10.27
C VAL A 98 9.03 11.52 -11.28
N GLY A 99 10.16 12.08 -10.86
CA GLY A 99 11.27 12.36 -11.75
C GLY A 99 10.92 13.45 -12.76
N ARG A 100 10.62 13.07 -13.99
CA ARG A 100 10.17 13.98 -15.07
C ARG A 100 8.77 13.66 -15.59
N LEU A 101 8.14 12.60 -15.08
CA LEU A 101 6.83 12.17 -15.54
C LEU A 101 5.75 12.90 -14.74
N VAL A 102 4.70 13.28 -15.44
CA VAL A 102 3.54 13.94 -14.84
C VAL A 102 2.55 12.85 -14.42
N CYS A 103 2.26 12.80 -13.13
CA CYS A 103 1.35 11.84 -12.57
C CYS A 103 0.08 12.55 -12.11
N LYS A 104 -1.05 11.84 -12.19
CA LYS A 104 -2.28 12.28 -11.52
C LYS A 104 -3.05 11.11 -10.96
N ILE A 105 -3.69 11.34 -9.83
CA ILE A 105 -4.71 10.45 -9.30
C ILE A 105 -6.06 11.14 -9.46
N THR A 106 -6.99 10.49 -10.17
CA THR A 106 -8.37 10.97 -10.28
C THR A 106 -9.22 10.30 -9.23
N ALA A 107 -10.07 11.03 -8.53
CA ALA A 107 -11.06 10.51 -7.60
C ALA A 107 -12.47 10.80 -8.15
N THR A 108 -13.16 9.76 -8.60
CA THR A 108 -14.49 9.88 -9.23
C THR A 108 -15.54 9.08 -8.47
N SER A 109 -16.78 9.58 -8.46
CA SER A 109 -17.90 8.84 -7.86
C SER A 109 -18.23 7.61 -8.72
N SER A 110 -18.20 6.42 -8.14
CA SER A 110 -18.63 5.19 -8.84
C SER A 110 -20.13 5.16 -9.19
N GLY A 111 -20.92 6.10 -8.68
CA GLY A 111 -22.39 6.07 -8.72
C GLY A 111 -23.02 4.93 -7.91
N ARG A 112 -22.21 4.04 -7.31
CA ARG A 112 -22.66 2.89 -6.52
C ARG A 112 -22.30 3.10 -5.06
N LYS A 113 -23.31 3.22 -4.19
CA LYS A 113 -23.12 3.45 -2.74
C LYS A 113 -22.18 2.44 -2.06
N LYS A 114 -22.14 1.20 -2.54
CA LYS A 114 -21.25 0.14 -1.99
C LYS A 114 -19.78 0.31 -2.37
N ILE A 115 -19.49 0.93 -3.52
CA ILE A 115 -18.11 1.11 -4.03
C ILE A 115 -17.58 2.48 -3.59
N GLY A 116 -18.43 3.51 -3.59
CA GLY A 116 -18.04 4.84 -3.16
C GLY A 116 -17.21 5.56 -4.21
N VAL A 117 -16.06 6.11 -3.80
CA VAL A 117 -15.14 6.85 -4.67
C VAL A 117 -14.08 5.89 -5.24
N VAL A 118 -13.89 5.92 -6.54
CA VAL A 118 -12.83 5.17 -7.24
C VAL A 118 -11.66 6.11 -7.47
N HIS A 119 -10.46 5.60 -7.21
CA HIS A 119 -9.22 6.34 -7.41
C HIS A 119 -8.42 5.62 -8.49
N ASP A 120 -8.00 6.34 -9.52
CA ASP A 120 -7.22 5.81 -10.64
C ASP A 120 -5.96 6.62 -10.84
N LEU A 121 -4.83 5.94 -11.00
CA LEU A 121 -3.53 6.56 -11.22
C LEU A 121 -3.23 6.61 -12.72
N TYR A 122 -2.77 7.77 -13.17
CA TYR A 122 -2.25 7.99 -14.51
C TYR A 122 -0.81 8.48 -14.43
N VAL A 123 0.06 7.96 -15.30
CA VAL A 123 1.45 8.38 -15.46
C VAL A 123 1.65 8.74 -16.94
N ASP A 124 1.97 10.01 -17.23
CA ASP A 124 2.02 10.56 -18.60
C ASP A 124 0.75 10.27 -19.42
N GLY A 125 -0.40 10.22 -18.75
CA GLY A 125 -1.71 9.96 -19.36
C GLY A 125 -2.08 8.48 -19.49
N GLU A 126 -1.16 7.55 -19.20
CA GLU A 126 -1.43 6.11 -19.22
C GLU A 126 -1.97 5.63 -17.87
N LEU A 127 -3.07 4.86 -17.91
CA LEU A 127 -3.72 4.31 -16.72
C LEU A 127 -2.87 3.17 -16.13
N ILE A 128 -2.57 3.26 -14.83
CA ILE A 128 -1.84 2.23 -14.10
C ILE A 128 -2.84 1.30 -13.40
N PRO A 129 -2.80 -0.02 -13.66
CA PRO A 129 -3.65 -0.99 -12.98
C PRO A 129 -3.43 -0.99 -11.46
N HIS A 130 -4.52 -1.18 -10.72
CA HIS A 130 -4.47 -1.28 -9.26
C HIS A 130 -3.62 -2.48 -8.86
N PHE A 131 -2.76 -2.30 -7.86
CA PHE A 131 -2.04 -3.43 -7.29
C PHE A 131 -3.01 -4.32 -6.52
N THR A 132 -3.17 -5.55 -6.97
CA THR A 132 -3.92 -6.58 -6.25
C THR A 132 -2.95 -7.59 -5.66
N PHE A 133 -3.04 -7.82 -4.35
CA PHE A 133 -2.42 -9.00 -3.76
C PHE A 133 -3.14 -10.24 -4.32
N GLU A 134 -2.44 -11.05 -5.12
CA GLU A 134 -2.93 -12.39 -5.44
C GLU A 134 -3.11 -13.17 -4.12
N LYS A 135 -4.20 -13.94 -4.06
CA LYS A 135 -4.57 -14.74 -2.88
C LYS A 135 -3.78 -16.03 -2.83
#